data_AF-A0A349AMV2-F1
#
_entry.id   AF-A0A349AMV2-F1
#
_cell.length_a   1.000
_cell.length_b   1.000
_cell.length_c   1.000
_cell.angle_alpha   90.00
_cell.angle_beta   90.00
_cell.angle_gamma   90.00
#
_symmetry.space_group_name_H-M   'P 1'
#
loop_
_entity.id
_entity.type
_entity.pdbx_description
1 polymer ?
#
loop_
_entity_poly.entity_id
_entity_poly.type
_entity_poly.pdbx_seq_one_letter_code
_entity_poly.pdbx_strand_id
1 'polypeptide(L)'
;MNKLIASTGMKLAYTYLNSNPERNVPKLMDWIDRIAINNAMEGQRKAIRKIIGDKDNNWYKLILSMWTDVDPGVRKAFFNNFVLNENFIGVPIQKKYQEKYGCNIPWAILMDPTSACNLKCTGCWAAEYGNKMSMSYETLDSIIQQGKNLGVYFFIYSGGEPLVRKTDIIRLCEKHSDCQFLAFTNGTLIDETFANEMLCVRNFIPAISIEGFEDATDSRRGKGAYQAAIRAMDILKRKNLVFGASLCYTRYNTEVIGSEEFFDFLIDKGVKFAWFFTYMPVGADAVPDLLVTAEQREFMYR
;
A
#
# COMPACT_ATOMS: atom_id res chain seq x y z
N MET A 1 0.20 26.04 -14.66
CA MET A 1 1.57 25.51 -14.86
C MET A 1 1.47 24.30 -15.79
N ASN A 2 2.15 24.30 -16.94
CA ASN A 2 1.98 23.28 -17.98
C ASN A 2 2.31 21.88 -17.40
N LYS A 3 1.47 20.85 -17.59
CA LYS A 3 1.66 19.50 -17.02
C LYS A 3 3.08 18.95 -17.26
N LEU A 4 3.63 19.28 -18.43
CA LEU A 4 4.98 18.89 -18.86
C LEU A 4 6.10 19.56 -18.04
N ILE A 5 5.92 20.82 -17.63
CA ILE A 5 6.90 21.58 -16.84
C ILE A 5 6.94 21.05 -15.39
N ALA A 6 5.76 20.77 -14.82
CA ALA A 6 5.66 20.17 -13.48
C ALA A 6 6.27 18.75 -13.43
N SER A 7 5.98 17.91 -14.44
CA SER A 7 6.53 16.54 -14.49
C SER A 7 8.04 16.51 -14.74
N THR A 8 8.57 17.42 -15.56
CA THR A 8 10.02 17.54 -15.81
C THR A 8 10.75 18.05 -14.57
N GLY A 9 10.20 19.05 -13.88
CA GLY A 9 10.75 19.57 -12.62
C GLY A 9 10.77 18.51 -11.51
N MET A 10 9.72 17.69 -11.40
CA MET A 10 9.67 16.62 -10.40
C MET A 10 10.57 15.42 -10.75
N LYS A 11 10.76 15.11 -12.04
CA LYS A 11 11.78 14.12 -12.45
C LYS A 11 13.20 14.59 -12.12
N LEU A 12 13.48 15.88 -12.26
CA LEU A 12 14.74 16.49 -11.80
C LEU A 12 14.86 16.43 -10.27
N ALA A 13 13.78 16.68 -9.53
CA ALA A 13 13.74 16.52 -8.08
C ALA A 13 14.07 15.09 -7.63
N TYR A 14 13.53 14.07 -8.31
CA TYR A 14 13.91 12.68 -8.03
C TYR A 14 15.38 12.41 -8.28
N THR A 15 15.92 12.83 -9.43
CA THR A 15 17.34 12.67 -9.76
C THR A 15 18.23 13.36 -8.73
N TYR A 16 17.82 14.54 -8.26
CA TYR A 16 18.50 15.26 -7.20
C TYR A 16 18.48 14.48 -5.88
N LEU A 17 17.30 14.07 -5.39
CA LEU A 17 17.17 13.22 -4.20
C LEU A 17 18.01 11.95 -4.29
N ASN A 18 18.00 11.30 -5.46
CA ASN A 18 18.67 10.02 -5.68
C ASN A 18 20.19 10.08 -5.56
N SER A 19 20.80 11.25 -5.81
CA SER A 19 22.27 11.39 -5.77
C SER A 19 22.84 11.41 -4.35
N ASN A 20 22.11 11.96 -3.39
CA ASN A 20 22.50 11.98 -1.97
C ASN A 20 21.25 12.34 -1.12
N PRO A 21 20.42 11.35 -0.73
CA PRO A 21 19.13 11.63 -0.08
C PRO A 21 19.30 12.38 1.24
N GLU A 22 20.28 12.03 2.07
CA GLU A 22 20.56 12.71 3.34
C GLU A 22 20.83 14.22 3.16
N ARG A 23 21.63 14.57 2.14
CA ARG A 23 21.99 15.97 1.87
C ARG A 23 20.92 16.71 1.08
N ASN A 24 20.15 16.01 0.25
CA ASN A 24 19.30 16.62 -0.77
C ASN A 24 17.83 16.71 -0.35
N VAL A 25 17.36 15.87 0.59
CA VAL A 25 16.01 15.99 1.15
C VAL A 25 15.77 17.37 1.79
N PRO A 26 16.65 17.92 2.66
CA PRO A 26 16.48 19.27 3.21
C PRO A 26 16.47 20.36 2.13
N LYS A 27 17.37 20.25 1.14
CA LYS A 27 17.49 21.24 0.06
C LYS A 27 16.31 21.22 -0.90
N LEU A 28 15.72 20.04 -1.16
CA LEU A 28 14.51 19.94 -1.95
C LEU A 28 13.34 20.62 -1.24
N MET A 29 13.25 20.49 0.08
CA MET A 29 12.24 21.22 0.87
C MET A 29 12.44 22.74 0.79
N ASP A 30 13.69 23.23 0.82
CA ASP A 30 13.97 24.65 0.60
C ASP A 30 13.51 25.14 -0.79
N TRP A 31 13.63 24.30 -1.83
CA TRP A 31 13.14 24.63 -3.17
C TRP A 31 11.62 24.63 -3.25
N ILE A 32 10.97 23.61 -2.65
CA ILE A 32 9.51 23.54 -2.56
C ILE A 32 8.97 24.79 -1.85
N ASP A 33 9.62 25.25 -0.78
CA ASP A 33 9.20 26.45 -0.06
C ASP A 33 9.29 27.73 -0.88
N ARG A 34 10.31 27.85 -1.73
CA ARG A 34 10.48 29.00 -2.63
C ARG A 34 9.51 29.00 -3.80
N ILE A 35 9.06 27.83 -4.23
CA ILE A 35 8.17 27.65 -5.39
C ILE A 35 6.69 27.60 -4.97
N ALA A 36 6.40 27.28 -3.70
CA ALA A 36 5.04 27.21 -3.18
C ALA A 36 4.36 28.59 -3.18
N ILE A 37 3.63 28.86 -4.27
CA ILE A 37 2.73 30.00 -4.39
C ILE A 37 1.61 29.87 -3.33
N ASN A 38 1.41 30.91 -2.51
CA ASN A 38 0.29 31.09 -1.58
C ASN A 38 0.15 30.06 -0.43
N ASN A 39 1.18 29.86 0.40
CA ASN A 39 1.10 29.03 1.63
C ASN A 39 0.54 27.61 1.43
N ALA A 40 0.56 27.09 0.19
CA ALA A 40 0.04 25.77 -0.11
C ALA A 40 0.72 24.71 0.79
N MET A 41 -0.09 23.88 1.45
CA MET A 41 0.35 22.76 2.29
C MET A 41 1.35 23.15 3.40
N GLU A 42 1.25 24.37 3.97
CA GLU A 42 2.18 24.85 5.02
C GLU A 42 2.30 23.89 6.21
N GLY A 43 1.19 23.32 6.68
CA GLY A 43 1.18 22.35 7.78
C GLY A 43 1.99 21.09 7.45
N GLN A 44 1.79 20.50 6.27
CA GLN A 44 2.54 19.35 5.80
C GLN A 44 4.02 19.67 5.63
N ARG A 45 4.36 20.85 5.09
CA ARG A 45 5.75 21.28 4.91
C ARG A 45 6.47 21.46 6.25
N LYS A 46 5.81 22.05 7.25
CA LYS A 46 6.33 22.16 8.62
C LYS A 46 6.56 20.78 9.25
N ALA A 47 5.61 19.86 9.08
CA ALA A 47 5.74 18.48 9.58
C ALA A 47 6.94 17.76 8.94
N ILE A 48 7.10 17.84 7.61
CA ILE A 48 8.25 17.27 6.91
C ILE A 48 9.57 17.90 7.40
N ARG A 49 9.62 19.23 7.61
CA ARG A 49 10.82 19.88 8.16
C ARG A 49 11.19 19.37 9.55
N LYS A 50 10.19 19.14 10.42
CA LYS A 50 10.42 18.56 11.74
C LYS A 50 11.01 17.15 11.63
N ILE A 51 10.48 16.33 10.72
CA ILE A 51 10.96 14.98 10.46
C ILE A 51 12.41 14.99 9.97
N ILE A 52 12.73 15.80 8.95
CA ILE A 52 14.06 15.78 8.32
C ILE A 52 15.15 16.47 9.16
N GLY A 53 14.75 17.31 10.12
CA GLY A 53 15.66 18.00 11.04
C GLY A 53 16.11 17.14 12.23
N ASP A 54 15.39 16.05 12.51
CA ASP A 54 15.66 15.13 13.61
C ASP A 54 16.05 13.75 13.06
N LYS A 55 17.34 13.43 13.12
CA LYS A 55 17.87 12.17 12.56
C LYS A 55 17.45 10.94 13.34
N ASP A 56 17.06 11.10 14.60
CA ASP A 56 16.59 10.00 15.44
C ASP A 56 15.10 9.70 15.22
N ASN A 57 14.40 10.58 14.49
CA ASN A 57 12.99 10.42 14.15
C ASN A 57 12.73 9.16 13.31
N ASN A 58 11.73 8.37 13.70
CA ASN A 58 11.36 7.14 13.00
C ASN A 58 10.94 7.38 11.54
N TRP A 59 10.29 8.51 11.23
CA TRP A 59 9.92 8.85 9.85
C TRP A 59 11.14 9.21 9.00
N TYR A 60 12.16 9.84 9.59
CA TYR A 60 13.42 10.12 8.89
C TYR A 60 14.14 8.82 8.55
N LYS A 61 14.26 7.92 9.53
CA LYS A 61 14.84 6.58 9.36
C LYS A 61 14.08 5.78 8.28
N LEU A 62 12.75 5.80 8.30
CA LEU A 62 11.92 5.13 7.28
C LEU A 62 12.16 5.72 5.89
N ILE A 63 12.16 7.05 5.74
CA ILE A 63 12.41 7.71 4.45
C ILE A 63 13.78 7.30 3.90
N LEU A 64 14.83 7.34 4.72
CA LEU A 64 16.18 6.95 4.29
C LEU A 64 16.29 5.46 3.98
N SER A 65 15.55 4.60 4.68
CA SER A 65 15.56 3.16 4.40
C SER A 65 15.19 2.85 2.95
N MET A 66 14.30 3.64 2.34
CA MET A 66 13.93 3.51 0.91
C MET A 66 15.14 3.66 -0.04
N TRP A 67 16.26 4.24 0.42
CA TRP A 67 17.51 4.32 -0.34
C TRP A 67 18.50 3.19 -0.06
N THR A 68 18.33 2.47 1.03
CA THR A 68 19.24 1.40 1.46
C THR A 68 18.70 0.00 1.15
N ASP A 69 17.38 -0.20 1.19
CA ASP A 69 16.77 -1.53 1.11
C ASP A 69 15.60 -1.64 0.10
N VAL A 70 15.47 -0.68 -0.80
CA VAL A 70 14.51 -0.73 -1.92
C VAL A 70 15.24 -0.59 -3.25
N ASP A 71 14.85 -1.44 -4.22
CA ASP A 71 15.37 -1.45 -5.57
C ASP A 71 15.22 -0.05 -6.22
N PRO A 72 16.26 0.51 -6.85
CA PRO A 72 16.20 1.86 -7.44
C PRO A 72 15.11 2.04 -8.50
N GLY A 73 14.78 0.98 -9.25
CA GLY A 73 13.72 0.96 -10.23
C GLY A 73 12.34 1.00 -9.57
N VAL A 74 12.14 0.19 -8.54
CA VAL A 74 10.92 0.20 -7.70
C VAL A 74 10.73 1.55 -7.02
N ARG A 75 11.77 2.09 -6.38
CA ARG A 75 11.73 3.43 -5.76
C ARG A 75 11.34 4.51 -6.78
N LYS A 76 11.92 4.46 -7.99
CA LYS A 76 11.60 5.40 -9.07
C LYS A 76 10.15 5.27 -9.53
N ALA A 77 9.64 4.05 -9.68
CA ALA A 77 8.26 3.79 -10.06
C ALA A 77 7.29 4.30 -8.98
N PHE A 78 7.53 3.98 -7.70
CA PHE A 78 6.75 4.51 -6.58
C PHE A 78 6.70 6.03 -6.56
N PHE A 79 7.85 6.70 -6.71
CA PHE A 79 7.89 8.17 -6.76
C PHE A 79 7.07 8.71 -7.94
N ASN A 80 7.26 8.18 -9.15
CA ASN A 80 6.54 8.67 -10.32
C ASN A 80 5.03 8.41 -10.22
N ASN A 81 4.63 7.22 -9.79
CA ASN A 81 3.24 6.79 -9.90
C ASN A 81 2.43 7.25 -8.68
N PHE A 82 2.93 7.01 -7.47
CA PHE A 82 2.21 7.38 -6.25
C PHE A 82 2.44 8.83 -5.85
N VAL A 83 3.69 9.31 -5.84
CA VAL A 83 3.94 10.71 -5.46
C VAL A 83 3.49 11.65 -6.57
N LEU A 84 3.94 11.47 -7.82
CA LEU A 84 3.63 12.44 -8.88
C LEU A 84 2.26 12.23 -9.52
N ASN A 85 1.99 11.05 -10.08
CA ASN A 85 0.81 10.86 -10.91
C ASN A 85 -0.46 10.90 -10.07
N GLU A 86 -0.54 10.16 -8.97
CA GLU A 86 -1.70 10.19 -8.09
C GLU A 86 -1.88 11.56 -7.41
N ASN A 87 -0.86 12.04 -6.69
CA ASN A 87 -1.05 13.22 -5.83
C ASN A 87 -0.86 14.57 -6.56
N PHE A 88 0.19 14.75 -7.36
CA PHE A 88 0.46 16.06 -8.01
C PHE A 88 -0.29 16.26 -9.32
N ILE A 89 -0.54 15.19 -10.08
CA ILE A 89 -1.26 15.26 -11.37
C ILE A 89 -2.74 14.90 -11.20
N GLY A 90 -3.04 13.85 -10.44
CA GLY A 90 -4.37 13.29 -10.25
C GLY A 90 -5.29 14.22 -9.46
N VAL A 91 -4.88 14.65 -8.27
CA VAL A 91 -5.71 15.49 -7.38
C VAL A 91 -6.28 16.76 -8.07
N PRO A 92 -5.51 17.54 -8.86
CA PRO A 92 -6.09 18.67 -9.60
C PRO A 92 -7.16 18.26 -10.63
N ILE A 93 -6.99 17.11 -11.28
CA ILE A 93 -7.97 16.56 -12.24
C ILE A 93 -9.22 16.10 -11.49
N GLN A 94 -9.04 15.39 -10.37
CA GLN A 94 -10.12 14.95 -9.48
C GLN A 94 -10.94 16.15 -9.02
N LYS A 95 -10.31 17.23 -8.53
CA LYS A 95 -10.99 18.48 -8.11
C LYS A 95 -11.79 19.13 -9.23
N LYS A 96 -11.22 19.25 -10.43
CA LYS A 96 -11.92 19.77 -11.61
C LYS A 96 -13.20 18.97 -11.91
N TYR A 97 -13.13 17.65 -11.80
CA TYR A 97 -14.28 16.79 -12.06
C TYR A 97 -15.27 16.77 -10.89
N GLN A 98 -14.81 16.92 -9.64
CA GLN A 98 -15.67 17.11 -8.47
C GLN A 98 -16.56 18.35 -8.66
N GLU A 99 -15.95 19.48 -9.04
CA GLU A 99 -16.68 20.73 -9.34
C GLU A 99 -17.63 20.57 -10.53
N LYS A 100 -17.18 19.93 -11.61
CA LYS A 100 -17.98 19.74 -12.82
C LYS A 100 -19.22 18.88 -12.59
N TYR A 101 -19.09 17.80 -11.85
CA TYR A 101 -20.16 16.80 -11.68
C TYR A 101 -20.94 16.96 -10.37
N GLY A 102 -20.49 17.83 -9.46
CA GLY A 102 -21.12 18.02 -8.15
C GLY A 102 -21.07 16.76 -7.27
N CYS A 103 -20.05 15.91 -7.44
CA CYS A 103 -19.90 14.67 -6.68
C CYS A 103 -18.44 14.40 -6.32
N ASN A 104 -18.20 13.52 -5.35
CA ASN A 104 -16.84 13.16 -4.99
C ASN A 104 -16.20 12.27 -6.09
N ILE A 105 -14.97 12.60 -6.48
CA ILE A 105 -14.13 11.72 -7.30
C ILE A 105 -13.19 10.98 -6.34
N PRO A 106 -13.14 9.63 -6.39
CA PRO A 106 -12.33 8.85 -5.47
C PRO A 106 -10.84 9.13 -5.68
N TRP A 107 -10.07 9.10 -4.60
CA TRP A 107 -8.60 9.17 -4.64
C TRP A 107 -7.98 7.83 -5.08
N ALA A 108 -8.58 6.72 -4.69
CA ALA A 108 -8.16 5.38 -5.09
C ALA A 108 -9.39 4.55 -5.43
N ILE A 109 -9.22 3.57 -6.33
CA ILE A 109 -10.26 2.59 -6.62
C ILE A 109 -9.82 1.24 -6.06
N LEU A 110 -10.61 0.72 -5.11
CA LEU A 110 -10.50 -0.65 -4.64
C LEU A 110 -11.40 -1.54 -5.50
N MET A 111 -10.85 -2.62 -6.02
CA MET A 111 -11.58 -3.58 -6.85
C MET A 111 -11.15 -5.02 -6.52
N ASP A 112 -12.11 -5.94 -6.57
CA ASP A 112 -11.88 -7.34 -6.25
C ASP A 112 -11.77 -8.15 -7.55
N PRO A 113 -10.57 -8.57 -8.00
CA PRO A 113 -10.41 -9.26 -9.28
C PRO A 113 -11.17 -10.60 -9.33
N THR A 114 -11.30 -11.23 -8.18
CA THR A 114 -11.98 -12.51 -7.99
C THR A 114 -12.51 -12.64 -6.56
N SER A 115 -13.53 -13.47 -6.38
CA SER A 115 -13.99 -13.96 -5.09
C SER A 115 -13.27 -15.24 -4.65
N ALA A 116 -12.52 -15.88 -5.55
CA ALA A 116 -11.80 -17.11 -5.25
C ALA A 116 -10.66 -16.87 -4.25
N CYS A 117 -10.63 -17.65 -3.17
CA CYS A 117 -9.55 -17.65 -2.19
C CYS A 117 -9.01 -19.07 -1.99
N ASN A 118 -7.70 -19.19 -1.78
CA ASN A 118 -7.06 -20.46 -1.44
C ASN A 118 -7.01 -20.73 0.08
N LEU A 119 -7.56 -19.84 0.90
CA LEU A 119 -7.74 -20.03 2.35
C LEU A 119 -9.23 -19.95 2.72
N LYS A 120 -9.55 -20.35 3.96
CA LYS A 120 -10.90 -20.29 4.55
C LYS A 120 -10.83 -19.67 5.95
N CYS A 121 -10.49 -18.39 6.02
CA CYS A 121 -10.23 -17.73 7.29
C CYS A 121 -11.53 -17.58 8.11
N THR A 122 -11.43 -17.77 9.43
CA THR A 122 -12.51 -17.53 10.38
C THR A 122 -12.91 -16.04 10.38
N GLY A 123 -14.21 -15.76 10.19
CA GLY A 123 -14.73 -14.39 10.16
C GLY A 123 -14.41 -13.60 8.89
N CYS A 124 -14.03 -14.25 7.79
CA CYS A 124 -13.75 -13.56 6.52
C CYS A 124 -15.03 -13.08 5.84
N TRP A 125 -15.22 -11.76 5.74
CA TRP A 125 -16.34 -11.16 4.99
C TRP A 125 -16.33 -11.55 3.49
N ALA A 126 -15.15 -11.74 2.91
CA ALA A 126 -15.00 -12.06 1.48
C ALA A 126 -15.36 -13.52 1.14
N ALA A 127 -15.43 -14.42 2.13
CA ALA A 127 -15.76 -15.83 1.89
C ALA A 127 -17.23 -16.03 1.46
N GLU A 128 -18.11 -15.07 1.77
CA GLU A 128 -19.55 -15.20 1.51
C GLU A 128 -19.95 -14.99 0.05
N TYR A 129 -19.08 -14.37 -0.75
CA TYR A 129 -19.31 -14.17 -2.18
C TYR A 129 -19.24 -15.47 -3.00
N GLY A 130 -18.91 -16.60 -2.36
CA GLY A 130 -18.55 -17.83 -3.06
C GLY A 130 -17.18 -17.70 -3.72
N ASN A 131 -16.85 -18.58 -4.66
CA ASN A 131 -15.52 -18.63 -5.31
C ASN A 131 -15.56 -18.53 -6.84
N LYS A 132 -16.69 -18.13 -7.41
CA LYS A 132 -16.94 -18.19 -8.87
C LYS A 132 -17.07 -16.82 -9.54
N MET A 133 -17.19 -15.74 -8.78
CA MET A 133 -17.29 -14.40 -9.36
C MET A 133 -15.89 -13.87 -9.63
N SER A 134 -15.60 -13.56 -10.89
CA SER A 134 -14.36 -12.93 -11.32
C SER A 134 -14.66 -11.94 -12.44
N MET A 135 -14.04 -10.77 -12.37
CA MET A 135 -14.08 -9.82 -13.49
C MET A 135 -13.18 -10.32 -14.62
N SER A 136 -13.55 -10.01 -15.87
CA SER A 136 -12.65 -10.26 -17.00
C SER A 136 -11.47 -9.29 -16.96
N TYR A 137 -10.38 -9.64 -17.63
CA TYR A 137 -9.21 -8.76 -17.78
C TYR A 137 -9.62 -7.42 -18.40
N GLU A 138 -10.49 -7.45 -19.41
CA GLU A 138 -10.99 -6.29 -20.15
C GLU A 138 -11.82 -5.37 -19.25
N THR A 139 -12.62 -5.94 -18.34
CA THR A 139 -13.36 -5.16 -17.35
C THR A 139 -12.41 -4.43 -16.41
N LEU A 140 -11.42 -5.14 -15.84
CA LEU A 140 -10.41 -4.55 -14.94
C LEU A 140 -9.63 -3.43 -15.64
N ASP A 141 -9.16 -3.69 -16.87
CA ASP A 141 -8.47 -2.73 -17.70
C ASP A 141 -9.34 -1.49 -18.01
N SER A 142 -10.61 -1.69 -18.34
CA SER A 142 -11.56 -0.60 -18.59
C SER A 142 -11.77 0.27 -17.35
N ILE A 143 -11.91 -0.33 -16.16
CA ILE A 143 -12.05 0.40 -14.89
C ILE A 143 -10.80 1.27 -14.66
N ILE A 144 -9.60 0.74 -14.88
CA ILE A 144 -8.35 1.48 -14.72
C ILE A 144 -8.29 2.66 -15.70
N GLN A 145 -8.63 2.46 -16.97
CA GLN A 145 -8.66 3.54 -17.96
C GLN A 145 -9.66 4.64 -17.59
N GLN A 146 -10.86 4.26 -17.11
CA GLN A 146 -11.87 5.21 -16.65
C GLN A 146 -11.38 5.98 -15.41
N GLY A 147 -10.76 5.30 -14.45
CA GLY A 147 -10.14 5.93 -13.28
C GLY A 147 -9.10 6.98 -13.67
N LYS A 148 -8.18 6.62 -14.58
CA LYS A 148 -7.14 7.54 -15.09
C LYS A 148 -7.73 8.79 -15.75
N ASN A 149 -8.83 8.64 -16.50
CA ASN A 149 -9.54 9.79 -17.08
C ASN A 149 -10.11 10.75 -16.04
N LEU A 150 -10.40 10.25 -14.83
CA LEU A 150 -10.84 11.02 -13.68
C LEU A 150 -9.68 11.48 -12.77
N GLY A 151 -8.44 11.13 -13.11
CA GLY A 151 -7.25 11.47 -12.34
C GLY A 151 -6.89 10.46 -11.25
N VAL A 152 -7.39 9.23 -11.31
CA VAL A 152 -7.03 8.13 -10.39
C VAL A 152 -5.90 7.30 -11.00
N TYR A 153 -4.81 7.17 -10.26
CA TYR A 153 -3.62 6.40 -10.59
C TYR A 153 -3.25 5.37 -9.51
N PHE A 154 -3.95 5.35 -8.38
CA PHE A 154 -3.77 4.35 -7.32
C PHE A 154 -4.94 3.37 -7.28
N PHE A 155 -4.61 2.09 -7.47
CA PHE A 155 -5.58 1.00 -7.52
C PHE A 155 -5.24 -0.05 -6.48
N ILE A 156 -6.27 -0.51 -5.77
CA ILE A 156 -6.14 -1.45 -4.66
C ILE A 156 -6.90 -2.72 -5.02
N TYR A 157 -6.25 -3.88 -4.84
CA TYR A 157 -6.84 -5.18 -5.01
C TYR A 157 -7.14 -5.83 -3.66
N SER A 158 -8.34 -6.37 -3.56
CA SER A 158 -8.87 -7.14 -2.44
C SER A 158 -9.66 -8.33 -3.02
N GLY A 159 -10.48 -9.00 -2.21
CA GLY A 159 -11.48 -9.97 -2.65
C GLY A 159 -10.90 -11.34 -2.96
N GLY A 160 -11.56 -12.38 -2.43
CA GLY A 160 -10.93 -13.69 -2.33
C GLY A 160 -9.45 -13.58 -1.92
N GLU A 161 -8.57 -14.20 -2.71
CA GLU A 161 -7.14 -13.88 -2.75
C GLU A 161 -6.80 -13.28 -4.13
N PRO A 162 -6.40 -11.99 -4.23
CA PRO A 162 -6.10 -11.36 -5.52
C PRO A 162 -5.06 -12.11 -6.35
N LEU A 163 -4.05 -12.69 -5.70
CA LEU A 163 -2.95 -13.37 -6.39
C LEU A 163 -3.36 -14.72 -7.01
N VAL A 164 -4.59 -15.18 -6.81
CA VAL A 164 -5.18 -16.24 -7.67
C VAL A 164 -5.22 -15.78 -9.13
N ARG A 165 -5.34 -14.46 -9.38
CA ARG A 165 -5.25 -13.82 -10.69
C ARG A 165 -3.92 -13.11 -10.94
N LYS A 166 -2.82 -13.59 -10.34
CA LYS A 166 -1.50 -12.92 -10.41
C LYS A 166 -1.02 -12.61 -11.84
N THR A 167 -1.27 -13.50 -12.80
CA THR A 167 -0.91 -13.27 -14.22
C THR A 167 -1.63 -12.05 -14.81
N ASP A 168 -2.92 -11.88 -14.54
CA ASP A 168 -3.66 -10.71 -15.03
C ASP A 168 -3.24 -9.43 -14.31
N ILE A 169 -2.98 -9.52 -13.00
CA ILE A 169 -2.48 -8.39 -12.22
C ILE A 169 -1.15 -7.89 -12.79
N ILE A 170 -0.21 -8.79 -13.10
CA ILE A 170 1.07 -8.41 -13.72
C ILE A 170 0.85 -7.77 -15.09
N ARG A 171 0.00 -8.34 -15.94
CA ARG A 171 -0.34 -7.76 -17.25
C ARG A 171 -0.96 -6.36 -17.13
N LEU A 172 -1.81 -6.13 -16.12
CA LEU A 172 -2.37 -4.80 -15.84
C LEU A 172 -1.28 -3.84 -15.35
N CYS A 173 -0.37 -4.28 -14.49
CA CYS A 173 0.76 -3.50 -14.02
C CYS A 173 1.69 -3.06 -15.16
N GLU A 174 1.97 -3.97 -16.11
CA GLU A 174 2.74 -3.67 -17.33
C GLU A 174 2.03 -2.65 -18.22
N LYS A 175 0.75 -2.89 -18.52
CA LYS A 175 -0.06 -2.02 -19.40
C LYS A 175 -0.23 -0.62 -18.83
N HIS A 176 -0.38 -0.51 -17.52
CA HIS A 176 -0.63 0.73 -16.78
C HIS A 176 0.57 1.09 -15.89
N SER A 177 1.77 1.10 -16.49
CA SER A 177 3.04 1.39 -15.80
C SER A 177 3.15 2.79 -15.18
N ASP A 178 2.20 3.69 -15.49
CA ASP A 178 2.04 5.01 -14.87
C ASP A 178 1.16 5.00 -13.61
N CYS A 179 0.57 3.87 -13.26
CA CYS A 179 -0.26 3.68 -12.07
C CYS A 179 0.49 2.92 -10.99
N GLN A 180 0.06 3.07 -9.74
CA GLN A 180 0.54 2.30 -8.59
C GLN A 180 -0.55 1.30 -8.21
N PHE A 181 -0.15 0.04 -8.01
CA PHE A 181 -1.04 -1.04 -7.60
C PHE A 181 -0.67 -1.52 -6.20
N LEU A 182 -1.67 -1.73 -5.35
CA LEU A 182 -1.53 -2.38 -4.05
C LEU A 182 -2.46 -3.59 -3.98
N ALA A 183 -2.05 -4.68 -3.32
CA ALA A 183 -2.95 -5.79 -3.06
C ALA A 183 -2.89 -6.24 -1.60
N PHE A 184 -4.04 -6.40 -0.97
CA PHE A 184 -4.14 -7.16 0.28
C PHE A 184 -4.09 -8.65 -0.06
N THR A 185 -3.07 -9.35 0.40
CA THR A 185 -2.83 -10.75 0.06
C THR A 185 -2.46 -11.55 1.30
N ASN A 186 -2.82 -12.83 1.33
CA ASN A 186 -2.38 -13.78 2.34
C ASN A 186 -0.90 -14.20 2.16
N GLY A 187 -0.25 -13.78 1.07
CA GLY A 187 1.18 -14.02 0.80
C GLY A 187 1.53 -15.44 0.33
N THR A 188 0.61 -16.40 0.39
CA THR A 188 0.87 -17.82 0.09
C THR A 188 1.28 -18.08 -1.37
N LEU A 189 0.93 -17.18 -2.29
CA LEU A 189 1.21 -17.28 -3.72
C LEU A 189 2.41 -16.42 -4.18
N ILE A 190 3.11 -15.80 -3.22
CA ILE A 190 4.35 -15.06 -3.48
C ILE A 190 5.52 -16.02 -3.38
N ASP A 191 6.00 -16.45 -4.55
CA ASP A 191 7.20 -17.24 -4.72
C ASP A 191 8.31 -16.41 -5.38
N GLU A 192 9.49 -17.00 -5.57
CA GLU A 192 10.63 -16.35 -6.23
C GLU A 192 10.30 -15.86 -7.65
N THR A 193 9.53 -16.65 -8.40
CA THR A 193 9.14 -16.35 -9.78
C THR A 193 8.26 -15.11 -9.82
N PHE A 194 7.20 -15.09 -9.01
CA PHE A 194 6.28 -13.96 -8.94
C PHE A 194 6.98 -12.70 -8.44
N ALA A 195 7.86 -12.82 -7.45
CA ALA A 195 8.63 -11.69 -6.98
C ALA A 195 9.63 -11.15 -8.03
N ASN A 196 10.11 -11.97 -8.97
CA ASN A 196 10.84 -11.48 -10.14
C ASN A 196 9.92 -10.73 -11.12
N GLU A 197 8.69 -11.19 -11.36
CA GLU A 197 7.71 -10.45 -12.17
C GLU A 197 7.39 -9.09 -11.54
N MET A 198 7.27 -9.02 -10.22
CA MET A 198 7.10 -7.77 -9.48
C MET A 198 8.27 -6.80 -9.69
N LEU A 199 9.52 -7.29 -9.70
CA LEU A 199 10.71 -6.46 -10.01
C LEU A 199 10.72 -5.96 -11.46
N CYS A 200 10.14 -6.72 -12.40
CA CYS A 200 10.00 -6.30 -13.79
C CYS A 200 9.01 -5.13 -13.91
N VAL A 201 7.83 -5.24 -13.28
CA VAL A 201 6.77 -4.21 -13.40
C VAL A 201 6.99 -3.00 -12.49
N ARG A 202 7.62 -3.21 -11.32
CA ARG A 202 8.07 -2.18 -10.34
C ARG A 202 6.98 -1.37 -9.64
N ASN A 203 5.73 -1.47 -10.08
CA ASN A 203 4.59 -0.67 -9.61
C ASN A 203 3.51 -1.49 -8.88
N PHE A 204 3.87 -2.66 -8.35
CA PHE A 204 2.98 -3.52 -7.57
C PHE A 204 3.51 -3.70 -6.14
N ILE A 205 2.68 -3.42 -5.14
CA ILE A 205 3.04 -3.46 -3.71
C ILE A 205 2.07 -4.38 -2.97
N PRO A 206 2.52 -5.51 -2.41
CA PRO A 206 1.66 -6.36 -1.60
C PRO A 206 1.61 -5.84 -0.16
N ALA A 207 0.43 -5.91 0.44
CA ALA A 207 0.23 -5.78 1.88
C ALA A 207 -0.07 -7.19 2.44
N ILE A 208 0.94 -7.78 3.08
CA ILE A 208 0.91 -9.17 3.54
C ILE A 208 0.05 -9.27 4.79
N SER A 209 -0.94 -10.16 4.74
CA SER A 209 -1.87 -10.31 5.83
C SER A 209 -1.32 -11.21 6.93
N ILE A 210 -1.28 -10.70 8.16
CA ILE A 210 -0.73 -11.37 9.34
C ILE A 210 -1.43 -10.84 10.60
N GLU A 211 -1.73 -11.69 11.59
CA GLU A 211 -2.59 -11.34 12.74
C GLU A 211 -1.83 -11.27 14.07
N GLY A 212 -0.51 -11.19 14.00
CA GLY A 212 0.39 -11.39 15.13
C GLY A 212 1.36 -12.52 14.82
N PHE A 213 1.93 -13.10 15.88
CA PHE A 213 2.77 -14.29 15.75
C PHE A 213 1.97 -15.54 15.33
N GLU A 214 2.64 -16.68 15.27
CA GLU A 214 2.13 -17.90 14.64
C GLU A 214 0.76 -18.33 15.13
N ASP A 215 0.56 -18.45 16.45
CA ASP A 215 -0.71 -18.89 17.02
C ASP A 215 -1.88 -17.94 16.67
N ALA A 216 -1.65 -16.63 16.71
CA ALA A 216 -2.67 -15.63 16.40
C ALA A 216 -3.05 -15.63 14.90
N THR A 217 -2.06 -15.84 14.03
CA THR A 217 -2.27 -15.92 12.57
C THR A 217 -2.93 -17.23 12.16
N ASP A 218 -2.40 -18.36 12.61
CA ASP A 218 -2.86 -19.67 12.20
C ASP A 218 -4.24 -20.01 12.77
N SER A 219 -4.57 -19.56 13.99
CA SER A 219 -5.91 -19.75 14.58
C SER A 219 -7.03 -19.11 13.75
N ARG A 220 -6.72 -18.01 13.04
CA ARG A 220 -7.70 -17.36 12.16
C ARG A 220 -7.61 -17.80 10.71
N ARG A 221 -6.40 -17.92 10.17
CA ARG A 221 -6.17 -18.14 8.72
C ARG A 221 -5.97 -19.59 8.33
N GLY A 222 -5.81 -20.47 9.31
CA GLY A 222 -5.48 -21.89 9.12
C GLY A 222 -3.99 -22.16 9.29
N LYS A 223 -3.69 -23.41 9.66
CA LYS A 223 -2.32 -23.87 9.94
C LYS A 223 -1.36 -23.62 8.77
N GLY A 224 -0.20 -23.04 9.07
CA GLY A 224 0.88 -22.74 8.12
C GLY A 224 0.72 -21.40 7.39
N ALA A 225 -0.34 -20.63 7.68
CA ALA A 225 -0.54 -19.31 7.09
C ALA A 225 0.53 -18.32 7.55
N TYR A 226 0.91 -18.35 8.84
CA TYR A 226 2.00 -17.55 9.37
C TYR A 226 3.30 -17.81 8.62
N GLN A 227 3.72 -19.08 8.53
CA GLN A 227 4.95 -19.45 7.84
C GLN A 227 4.94 -19.06 6.36
N ALA A 228 3.77 -19.09 5.70
CA ALA A 228 3.64 -18.60 4.33
C ALA A 228 3.84 -17.08 4.23
N ALA A 229 3.22 -16.31 5.13
CA ALA A 229 3.42 -14.87 5.22
C ALA A 229 4.89 -14.52 5.47
N ILE A 230 5.56 -15.21 6.41
CA ILE A 230 6.98 -14.99 6.71
C ILE A 230 7.86 -15.28 5.51
N ARG A 231 7.64 -16.41 4.81
CA ARG A 231 8.38 -16.73 3.59
C ARG A 231 8.21 -15.64 2.52
N ALA A 232 6.99 -15.14 2.32
CA ALA A 232 6.73 -14.06 1.38
C ALA A 232 7.50 -12.78 1.76
N MET A 233 7.43 -12.36 3.02
CA MET A 233 8.17 -11.18 3.51
C MET A 233 9.68 -11.34 3.30
N ASP A 234 10.24 -12.52 3.59
CA ASP A 234 11.67 -12.79 3.41
C ASP A 234 12.09 -12.72 1.94
N ILE A 235 11.28 -13.27 1.02
CA ILE A 235 11.53 -13.15 -0.44
C ILE A 235 11.52 -11.68 -0.87
N LEU A 236 10.50 -10.93 -0.47
CA LEU A 236 10.32 -9.53 -0.85
C LEU A 236 11.44 -8.64 -0.31
N LYS A 237 11.81 -8.83 0.97
CA LYS A 237 12.94 -8.12 1.60
C LYS A 237 14.25 -8.39 0.87
N ARG A 238 14.58 -9.67 0.59
CA ARG A 238 15.82 -10.02 -0.13
C ARG A 238 15.90 -9.43 -1.53
N LYS A 239 14.75 -9.26 -2.19
CA LYS A 239 14.65 -8.64 -3.52
C LYS A 239 14.56 -7.11 -3.48
N ASN A 240 14.60 -6.49 -2.29
CA ASN A 240 14.43 -5.05 -2.11
C ASN A 240 13.12 -4.53 -2.73
N LEU A 241 12.04 -5.33 -2.66
CA LEU A 241 10.70 -4.92 -3.07
C LEU A 241 10.01 -4.18 -1.92
N VAL A 242 9.20 -3.17 -2.24
CA VAL A 242 8.36 -2.50 -1.23
C VAL A 242 7.15 -3.37 -0.93
N PHE A 243 6.87 -3.59 0.34
CA PHE A 243 5.65 -4.24 0.81
C PHE A 243 5.23 -3.71 2.18
N GLY A 244 3.97 -3.95 2.50
CA GLY A 244 3.38 -3.60 3.78
C GLY A 244 2.82 -4.80 4.51
N ALA A 245 2.22 -4.54 5.67
CA ALA A 245 1.42 -5.49 6.41
C ALA A 245 -0.07 -5.10 6.36
N SER A 246 -0.94 -6.11 6.39
CA SER A 246 -2.39 -5.97 6.50
C SER A 246 -2.86 -6.69 7.77
N LEU A 247 -3.17 -5.90 8.79
CA LEU A 247 -3.35 -6.37 10.16
C LEU A 247 -4.82 -6.17 10.51
N CYS A 248 -5.60 -7.25 10.59
CA CYS A 248 -6.95 -7.16 11.11
C CYS A 248 -6.97 -7.63 12.56
N TYR A 249 -7.17 -6.68 13.48
CA TYR A 249 -7.18 -6.93 14.92
C TYR A 249 -8.59 -7.26 15.41
N THR A 250 -8.62 -8.19 16.36
CA THR A 250 -9.77 -8.88 16.93
C THR A 250 -9.59 -8.91 18.45
N ARG A 251 -10.61 -9.35 19.18
CA ARG A 251 -10.55 -9.56 20.63
C ARG A 251 -9.32 -10.32 21.11
N TYR A 252 -8.82 -11.28 20.33
CA TYR A 252 -7.81 -12.24 20.77
C TYR A 252 -6.38 -11.92 20.36
N ASN A 253 -6.16 -10.87 19.56
CA ASN A 253 -4.83 -10.53 19.07
C ASN A 253 -4.52 -9.04 19.14
N THR A 254 -5.41 -8.22 19.71
CA THR A 254 -5.24 -6.75 19.72
C THR A 254 -3.96 -6.36 20.43
N GLU A 255 -3.69 -6.95 21.59
CA GLU A 255 -2.52 -6.66 22.43
C GLU A 255 -1.22 -7.09 21.74
N VAL A 256 -1.24 -8.19 20.98
CA VAL A 256 -0.10 -8.64 20.18
C VAL A 256 0.13 -7.67 19.01
N ILE A 257 -0.92 -7.37 18.24
CA ILE A 257 -0.83 -6.50 17.06
C ILE A 257 -0.40 -5.08 17.42
N GLY A 258 -0.83 -4.57 18.57
CA GLY A 258 -0.46 -3.23 19.04
C GLY A 258 0.81 -3.18 19.91
N SER A 259 1.53 -4.30 20.07
CA SER A 259 2.76 -4.32 20.87
C SER A 259 3.96 -3.74 20.12
N GLU A 260 4.88 -3.10 20.86
CA GLU A 260 6.16 -2.66 20.31
C GLU A 260 6.97 -3.83 19.75
N GLU A 261 6.94 -4.99 20.41
CA GLU A 261 7.61 -6.21 19.96
C GLU A 261 7.16 -6.62 18.54
N PHE A 262 5.86 -6.56 18.28
CA PHE A 262 5.34 -6.89 16.96
C PHE A 262 5.67 -5.82 15.91
N PHE A 263 5.70 -4.55 16.29
CA PHE A 263 6.14 -3.48 15.38
C PHE A 263 7.62 -3.62 15.01
N ASP A 264 8.48 -3.87 15.98
CA ASP A 264 9.91 -4.11 15.76
C ASP A 264 10.12 -5.34 14.87
N PHE A 265 9.36 -6.41 15.12
CA PHE A 265 9.36 -7.59 14.25
C PHE A 265 8.99 -7.27 12.79
N LEU A 266 7.95 -6.46 12.54
CA LEU A 266 7.56 -6.06 11.18
C LEU A 266 8.64 -5.19 10.52
N ILE A 267 9.22 -4.25 11.26
CA ILE A 267 10.33 -3.40 10.78
C ILE A 267 11.53 -4.27 10.40
N ASP A 268 11.90 -5.21 11.26
CA ASP A 268 12.98 -6.16 11.01
C ASP A 268 12.69 -7.07 9.83
N LYS A 269 11.42 -7.42 9.57
CA LYS A 269 11.02 -8.13 8.35
C LYS A 269 11.03 -7.27 7.10
N GLY A 270 11.25 -5.95 7.20
CA GLY A 270 11.35 -5.03 6.06
C GLY A 270 10.04 -4.38 5.65
N VAL A 271 9.00 -4.51 6.48
CA VAL A 271 7.68 -3.89 6.24
C VAL A 271 7.81 -2.36 6.25
N LYS A 272 7.26 -1.69 5.22
CA LYS A 272 7.35 -0.22 5.07
C LYS A 272 6.12 0.55 5.56
N PHE A 273 4.99 -0.14 5.67
CA PHE A 273 3.73 0.42 6.16
C PHE A 273 2.83 -0.71 6.66
N ALA A 274 1.89 -0.39 7.53
CA ALA A 274 0.88 -1.34 7.99
C ALA A 274 -0.52 -0.72 7.88
N TRP A 275 -1.49 -1.51 7.42
CA TRP A 275 -2.91 -1.19 7.49
C TRP A 275 -3.53 -1.92 8.66
N PHE A 276 -4.11 -1.17 9.60
CA PHE A 276 -4.85 -1.75 10.71
C PHE A 276 -6.34 -1.71 10.39
N PHE A 277 -6.98 -2.87 10.46
CA PHE A 277 -8.41 -3.04 10.28
C PHE A 277 -9.02 -3.54 11.58
N THR A 278 -10.04 -2.86 12.06
CA THR A 278 -10.88 -3.41 13.12
C THR A 278 -11.71 -4.54 12.53
N TYR A 279 -11.76 -5.69 13.22
CA TYR A 279 -12.69 -6.73 12.84
C TYR A 279 -14.14 -6.23 12.94
N MET A 280 -14.87 -6.38 11.83
CA MET A 280 -16.31 -6.08 11.75
C MET A 280 -17.07 -7.37 11.40
N PRO A 281 -18.02 -7.83 12.23
CA PRO A 281 -18.80 -9.04 12.00
C PRO A 281 -19.85 -8.76 10.93
N VAL A 282 -19.42 -8.89 9.67
CA VAL A 282 -20.28 -8.73 8.50
C VAL A 282 -20.51 -10.09 7.87
N GLY A 283 -21.78 -10.39 7.57
CA GLY A 283 -22.16 -11.61 6.87
C GLY A 283 -22.91 -12.64 7.70
N ALA A 284 -23.41 -13.70 7.03
CA ALA A 284 -24.06 -14.84 7.66
C ALA A 284 -23.13 -15.68 8.55
N ASP A 285 -21.86 -15.82 8.18
CA ASP A 285 -20.84 -16.56 8.93
C ASP A 285 -19.98 -15.63 9.82
N ALA A 286 -20.50 -14.45 10.12
CA ALA A 286 -19.86 -13.51 11.01
C ALA A 286 -19.62 -14.13 12.40
N VAL A 287 -18.50 -13.76 13.03
CA VAL A 287 -18.09 -14.27 14.34
C VAL A 287 -18.05 -13.10 15.33
N PRO A 288 -19.18 -12.71 15.95
CA PRO A 288 -19.23 -11.58 16.89
C PRO A 288 -18.26 -11.71 18.07
N ASP A 289 -17.84 -12.94 18.38
CA ASP A 289 -16.85 -13.20 19.42
C ASP A 289 -15.45 -12.63 19.11
N LEU A 290 -15.16 -12.35 17.84
CA LEU A 290 -13.93 -11.67 17.43
C LEU A 290 -14.00 -10.14 17.62
N LEU A 291 -15.16 -9.57 17.96
CA LEU A 291 -15.32 -8.13 18.16
C LEU A 291 -14.41 -7.60 19.26
N VAL A 292 -13.67 -6.56 18.95
CA VAL A 292 -12.86 -5.83 19.92
C VAL A 292 -13.72 -5.12 20.96
N THR A 293 -13.23 -5.04 22.20
CA THR A 293 -13.88 -4.23 23.24
C THR A 293 -13.64 -2.73 23.01
N ALA A 294 -14.29 -1.87 23.80
CA ALA A 294 -14.05 -0.43 23.74
C ALA A 294 -12.61 -0.08 24.16
N GLU A 295 -12.12 -0.73 25.21
CA GLU A 295 -10.77 -0.58 25.75
C GLU A 295 -9.72 -1.02 24.74
N GLN A 296 -9.96 -2.13 24.03
CA GLN A 296 -9.08 -2.60 22.95
C GLN A 296 -9.02 -1.64 21.76
N ARG A 297 -10.14 -1.02 21.39
CA ARG A 297 -10.12 0.06 20.38
C ARG A 297 -9.30 1.25 20.87
N GLU A 298 -9.48 1.65 22.12
CA GLU A 298 -8.72 2.76 22.71
C GLU A 298 -7.22 2.45 22.77
N PHE A 299 -6.83 1.22 23.15
CA PHE A 299 -5.45 0.77 23.16
C PHE A 299 -4.76 0.97 21.81
N MET A 300 -5.42 0.66 20.69
CA MET A 300 -4.87 0.82 19.34
C MET A 300 -4.69 2.29 18.90
N TYR A 301 -5.24 3.27 19.62
CA TYR A 301 -5.08 4.71 19.33
C TYR A 301 -3.99 5.39 20.17
N ARG A 302 -3.54 4.76 21.26
CA ARG A 302 -2.54 5.32 22.18
C ARG A 302 -1.14 5.02 21.69
#